data_AF-A0A352W9C8-F1
#
_entry.id   AF-A0A352W9C8-F1
#
_cell.length_a   1.000
_cell.length_b   1.000
_cell.length_c   1.000
_cell.angle_alpha   90.00
_cell.angle_beta   90.00
_cell.angle_gamma   90.00
#
_symmetry.space_group_name_H-M   'P 1'
#
loop_
_entity.id
_entity.type
_entity.pdbx_description
1 polymer ?
#
loop_
_entity_poly.entity_id
_entity_poly.type
_entity_poly.pdbx_seq_one_letter_code
_entity_poly.pdbx_strand_id
1 'polypeptide(L)'
;VIEAALNEKGFEHDEPEKTIMVGFGRNAVLGVADKVIDAVKAGQIRHFFLIGGCDGAKSGRNYYTELAQKVPQDCVILTLACGKYR
;
A
#
# COMPACT_ATOMS: atom_id res chain seq x y z
N VAL A 1 -21.97 -16.59 -12.03
CA VAL A 1 -21.30 -16.26 -10.75
C VAL A 1 -22.28 -15.84 -9.66
N ILE A 2 -23.27 -14.97 -9.94
CA ILE A 2 -24.26 -14.54 -8.93
C ILE A 2 -25.08 -15.72 -8.39
N GLU A 3 -25.72 -16.50 -9.28
CA GLU A 3 -26.51 -17.67 -8.88
C GLU A 3 -25.67 -18.71 -8.13
N ALA A 4 -24.46 -18.98 -8.62
CA ALA A 4 -23.51 -19.86 -7.94
C ALA A 4 -23.18 -19.37 -6.51
N ALA A 5 -22.91 -18.07 -6.33
CA ALA A 5 -22.62 -17.50 -5.02
C ALA A 5 -23.81 -17.57 -4.05
N LEU A 6 -25.04 -17.38 -4.55
CA LEU A 6 -26.26 -17.48 -3.73
C LEU A 6 -26.56 -18.92 -3.28
N ASN A 7 -26.04 -19.92 -4.00
CA ASN A 7 -26.20 -21.33 -3.65
C ASN A 7 -25.16 -21.84 -2.65
N GLU A 8 -24.09 -21.07 -2.40
CA GLU A 8 -23.08 -21.39 -1.39
C GLU A 8 -23.53 -20.97 0.01
N LYS A 9 -22.99 -21.63 1.06
CA LYS A 9 -23.33 -21.33 2.46
C LYS A 9 -22.84 -19.95 2.94
N GLY A 10 -21.93 -19.31 2.21
CA GLY A 10 -21.21 -18.11 2.65
C GLY A 10 -20.11 -18.40 3.68
N PHE A 11 -19.53 -17.35 4.25
CA PHE A 11 -18.56 -17.48 5.35
C PHE A 11 -19.29 -17.85 6.65
N GLU A 12 -18.73 -18.75 7.46
CA GLU A 12 -19.33 -19.17 8.74
C GLU A 12 -19.22 -18.09 9.84
N HIS A 13 -18.21 -17.23 9.73
CA HIS A 13 -17.87 -16.21 10.71
C HIS A 13 -17.38 -14.94 10.02
N ASP A 14 -17.66 -13.80 10.65
CA ASP A 14 -17.04 -12.53 10.31
C ASP A 14 -15.68 -12.38 11.00
N GLU A 15 -14.73 -11.75 10.32
CA GLU A 15 -13.45 -11.35 10.89
C GLU A 15 -13.53 -9.89 11.38
N PRO A 16 -12.76 -9.50 12.41
CA PRO A 16 -12.65 -8.10 12.81
C PRO A 16 -12.25 -7.20 11.64
N GLU A 17 -12.97 -6.10 11.47
CA GLU A 17 -12.71 -5.15 10.39
C GLU A 17 -11.29 -4.57 10.50
N LYS A 18 -10.60 -4.55 9.36
CA LYS A 18 -9.29 -3.91 9.21
C LYS A 18 -9.35 -2.93 8.05
N THR A 19 -9.07 -1.67 8.34
CA THR A 19 -9.06 -0.61 7.33
C THR A 19 -7.64 -0.33 6.84
N ILE A 20 -7.44 -0.32 5.52
CA ILE A 20 -6.18 0.09 4.89
C ILE A 20 -6.48 1.30 4.01
N MET A 21 -5.84 2.43 4.30
CA MET A 21 -5.98 3.64 3.49
C MET A 21 -5.35 3.44 2.11
N VAL A 22 -6.12 3.70 1.06
CA VAL A 22 -5.70 3.58 -0.34
C VAL A 22 -6.28 4.73 -1.15
N GLY A 23 -5.97 4.79 -2.46
CA GLY A 23 -6.56 5.80 -3.36
C GLY A 23 -5.63 6.97 -3.71
N PHE A 24 -4.34 6.90 -3.34
CA PHE A 24 -3.30 7.86 -3.74
C PHE A 24 -2.87 7.71 -5.20
N GLY A 25 -3.84 7.63 -6.12
CA GLY A 25 -3.60 7.69 -7.55
C GLY A 25 -3.20 9.09 -8.01
N ARG A 26 -2.86 9.22 -9.31
CA ARG A 26 -2.34 10.47 -9.89
C ARG A 26 -3.14 11.71 -9.50
N ASN A 27 -4.46 11.71 -9.70
CA ASN A 27 -5.28 12.90 -9.44
C ASN A 27 -5.39 13.25 -7.95
N ALA A 28 -5.43 12.25 -7.07
CA ALA A 28 -5.46 12.47 -5.63
C ALA A 28 -4.16 13.14 -5.15
N VAL A 29 -3.00 12.65 -5.63
CA VAL A 29 -1.70 13.23 -5.29
C VAL A 29 -1.53 14.62 -5.93
N LEU A 30 -1.91 14.79 -7.20
CA LEU A 30 -1.84 16.09 -7.87
C LEU A 30 -2.76 17.14 -7.23
N GLY A 31 -3.90 16.73 -6.68
CA GLY A 31 -4.81 17.61 -5.94
C GLY A 31 -4.21 18.22 -4.66
N VAL A 32 -3.08 17.67 -4.19
CA VAL A 32 -2.33 18.19 -3.04
C VAL A 32 -0.84 18.41 -3.35
N ALA A 33 -0.50 18.59 -4.64
CA ALA A 33 0.89 18.67 -5.10
C ALA A 33 1.71 19.72 -4.34
N ASP A 34 1.16 20.92 -4.14
CA ASP A 34 1.84 22.02 -3.45
C ASP A 34 2.25 21.60 -2.02
N LYS A 35 1.37 20.92 -1.29
CA LYS A 35 1.66 20.44 0.07
C LYS A 35 2.80 19.40 0.08
N VAL A 36 2.82 18.51 -0.90
CA VAL A 36 3.88 17.50 -1.03
C VAL A 36 5.22 18.19 -1.35
N ILE A 37 5.20 19.15 -2.28
CA ILE A 37 6.39 19.93 -2.67
C ILE A 37 6.93 20.72 -1.47
N ASP A 38 6.07 21.38 -0.72
CA ASP A 38 6.45 22.17 0.45
C ASP A 38 7.06 21.28 1.55
N ALA A 39 6.46 20.11 1.81
CA ALA A 39 7.00 19.14 2.78
C ALA A 39 8.39 18.62 2.37
N VAL A 40 8.64 18.41 1.07
CA VAL A 40 9.97 18.04 0.57
C VAL A 40 10.95 19.20 0.73
N LYS A 41 10.59 20.42 0.32
CA LYS A 41 11.46 21.61 0.43
C LYS A 41 11.79 21.97 1.89
N ALA A 42 10.85 21.74 2.80
CA ALA A 42 11.04 21.92 4.24
C ALA A 42 11.86 20.79 4.89
N GLY A 43 12.26 19.76 4.14
CA GLY A 43 13.01 18.60 4.65
C GLY A 43 12.18 17.63 5.49
N GLN A 44 10.86 17.77 5.53
CA GLN A 44 9.95 16.86 6.25
C GLN A 44 9.80 15.52 5.52
N ILE A 45 9.92 15.54 4.20
CA ILE A 45 10.03 14.33 3.36
C ILE A 45 11.42 14.33 2.72
N ARG A 46 12.29 13.46 3.23
CA ARG A 46 13.66 13.32 2.77
C ARG A 46 13.78 12.48 1.50
N HIS A 47 12.99 11.41 1.40
CA HIS A 47 13.06 10.49 0.26
C HIS A 47 11.74 9.75 0.02
N PHE A 48 11.50 9.40 -1.24
CA PHE A 48 10.42 8.50 -1.64
C PHE A 48 11.00 7.15 -2.05
N PHE A 49 10.60 6.08 -1.37
CA PHE A 49 10.92 4.71 -1.76
C PHE A 49 9.77 4.13 -2.57
N LEU A 50 10.07 3.51 -3.71
CA LEU A 50 9.07 2.75 -4.47
C LEU A 50 9.16 1.28 -4.06
N ILE A 51 8.19 0.80 -3.28
CA ILE A 51 8.07 -0.61 -2.87
C ILE A 51 6.71 -1.12 -3.33
N GLY A 52 6.67 -1.86 -4.43
CA GLY A 52 5.43 -2.38 -4.98
C GLY A 52 5.67 -3.30 -6.19
N GLY A 53 4.66 -3.45 -7.03
CA GLY A 53 4.69 -4.35 -8.18
C GLY A 53 4.02 -5.68 -7.88
N CYS A 54 4.63 -6.79 -8.27
CA CYS A 54 4.04 -8.12 -8.10
C CYS A 54 4.65 -8.87 -6.92
N ASP A 55 3.78 -9.36 -6.02
CA ASP A 55 4.15 -10.35 -5.03
C ASP A 55 4.09 -11.79 -5.60
N GLY A 56 4.63 -12.76 -4.87
CA GLY A 56 4.51 -14.19 -5.17
C GLY A 56 5.05 -15.08 -4.05
N ALA A 57 4.88 -16.40 -4.19
CA ALA A 57 5.23 -17.38 -3.16
C ALA A 57 6.74 -17.68 -3.02
N LYS A 58 7.60 -17.10 -3.88
CA LYS A 58 9.04 -17.37 -3.86
C LYS A 58 9.66 -16.88 -2.54
N SER A 59 10.45 -17.74 -1.90
CA SER A 59 11.25 -17.39 -0.73
C SER A 59 12.21 -16.22 -1.03
N GLY A 60 12.50 -15.42 -0.01
CA GLY A 60 13.34 -14.21 -0.11
C GLY A 60 12.59 -12.91 -0.35
N ARG A 61 11.29 -12.94 -0.69
CA ARG A 61 10.48 -11.71 -0.83
C ARG A 61 10.18 -11.00 0.49
N ASN A 62 10.47 -11.62 1.65
CA ASN A 62 10.47 -10.96 2.96
C ASN A 62 11.43 -9.76 3.01
N TYR A 63 12.42 -9.71 2.11
CA TYR A 63 13.24 -8.53 1.89
C TYR A 63 12.42 -7.24 1.75
N TYR A 64 11.28 -7.26 1.05
CA TYR A 64 10.46 -6.06 0.86
C TYR A 64 9.74 -5.62 2.15
N THR A 65 9.30 -6.58 2.96
CA THR A 65 8.75 -6.32 4.30
C THR A 65 9.81 -5.71 5.22
N GLU A 66 11.01 -6.30 5.25
CA GLU A 66 12.12 -5.78 6.05
C GLU A 66 12.58 -4.40 5.56
N LEU A 67 12.61 -4.17 4.25
CA LEU A 67 12.91 -2.89 3.67
C LEU A 67 11.89 -1.85 4.12
N ALA A 68 10.58 -2.13 3.97
CA ALA A 68 9.51 -1.24 4.39
C ALA A 68 9.58 -0.89 5.88
N GLN A 69 9.90 -1.87 6.74
CA GLN A 69 10.08 -1.66 8.18
C GLN A 69 11.31 -0.82 8.53
N LYS A 70 12.36 -0.88 7.71
CA LYS A 70 13.61 -0.11 7.88
C LYS A 70 13.55 1.27 7.26
N VAL A 71 12.53 1.59 6.44
CA VAL A 71 12.37 2.93 5.87
C VAL A 71 12.28 3.95 7.03
N PRO A 72 13.13 4.98 7.03
CA PRO A 72 13.08 6.02 8.04
C PRO A 72 11.73 6.76 8.08
N GLN A 73 11.35 7.26 9.25
CA GLN A 73 10.05 7.93 9.44
C GLN A 73 9.90 9.27 8.70
N ASP A 74 11.02 9.88 8.27
CA ASP A 74 11.06 11.08 7.42
C ASP A 74 11.05 10.75 5.92
N CYS A 75 10.72 9.51 5.56
CA CYS A 75 10.60 9.04 4.19
C CYS A 75 9.19 8.51 3.92
N VAL A 76 8.80 8.46 2.65
CA VAL A 76 7.48 7.98 2.22
C VAL A 76 7.64 6.77 1.31
N ILE A 77 6.83 5.73 1.53
CA ILE A 77 6.73 4.59 0.62
C ILE A 77 5.61 4.84 -0.39
N LEU A 78 5.95 4.83 -1.66
CA LEU A 78 5.00 4.73 -2.77
C LEU A 78 4.84 3.24 -3.11
N THR A 79 3.60 2.76 -3.16
CA THR A 79 3.30 1.35 -3.46
C THR A 79 2.21 1.22 -4.51
N LEU A 80 2.15 0.04 -5.14
CA LEU A 80 1.24 -0.29 -6.23
C LEU A 80 1.10 -1.81 -6.37
N ALA A 81 -0.02 -2.25 -6.95
CA ALA A 81 -0.33 -3.65 -7.24
C ALA A 81 -0.21 -4.58 -6.00
N CYS A 82 -0.08 -5.90 -6.18
CA CYS A 82 -0.12 -6.86 -5.07
C CYS A 82 1.16 -6.89 -4.23
N GLY A 83 2.26 -6.28 -4.70
CA GLY A 83 3.48 -6.06 -3.91
C GLY A 83 3.24 -5.27 -2.63
N LYS A 84 2.14 -4.50 -2.55
CA LYS A 84 1.74 -3.74 -1.35
C LYS A 84 1.43 -4.59 -0.11
N TYR A 85 1.22 -5.90 -0.29
CA TYR A 85 0.90 -6.83 0.80
C TYR A 85 2.17 -7.40 1.47
N ARG A 86 3.36 -6.99 1.01
CA ARG A 86 4.64 -7.22 1.69
C ARG A 86 4.94 -6.09 2.66
#